data_AF-A0A8J1XRS0-F1
#
_entry.id   AF-A0A8J1XRS0-F1
#
_cell.length_a   1.000
_cell.length_b   1.000
_cell.length_c   1.000
_cell.angle_alpha   90.00
_cell.angle_beta   90.00
_cell.angle_gamma   90.00
#
_symmetry.space_group_name_H-M   'P 1'
#
loop_
_entity.id
_entity.type
_entity.pdbx_description
1 polymer ?
#
loop_
_entity_poly.entity_id
_entity_poly.type
_entity_poly.pdbx_seq_one_letter_code
_entity_poly.pdbx_strand_id
1 'polypeptide(L)'
;NFKMEDVEMKNEENTETWLVNRARQCLTTDPYASKAWLLTARTLFPKNFSIQFEAYGIAKAEQDTKEAARLLEEMFTEFPDKEKLACELQSISNAVQCKTQENQFLKGVFENIPPEMQSKMLLKIGEQNKDIIEQARLMVLVLNTFPHLIQQHGLKLVDSLLFTEKHAHLHSSINCYRKYLVCDIMPIILRYQKLDAPVKHIQKWLQKSIEFYISYIAQPPSKDINTPMLKSPDLMSPTKTSFAAGSFKKLGIIPGLTESESVIATPWNSLFELLELFGQKLGWNIGNLYRLKSREAQWQHLVAMQQRGDTKETVYCGSVLFLECLILHASRVESDQFAATSSGPGLHPPLVLVETCSRNTSSTSSEPKSKKMKLDAGASIHISKTVPASLEVVQNFTTAFRCWQLLHSKESLEKELTKLLHYWKSENWPWLSNFETDCHLYQGEYREAIAKLENIKKSNANFSVLRADLQLASCYYCMGTYSKACEMLLNVIESLPHVTDSNQSQEEISPGSSHQLQLLSCTESDILPYCIKLIINCLKLKE
;
A
#
# COMPACT_ATOMS: atom_id res chain seq x y z
N ASN A 1 30.86 74.60 -6.75
CA ASN A 1 31.34 73.81 -7.91
C ASN A 1 32.25 72.71 -7.39
N PHE A 2 31.81 71.60 -6.79
CA PHE A 2 30.77 70.63 -7.18
C PHE A 2 30.86 70.19 -8.64
N LYS A 3 31.67 69.16 -8.91
CA LYS A 3 31.29 67.86 -9.48
C LYS A 3 32.53 67.05 -9.86
N MET A 4 33.14 66.44 -8.84
CA MET A 4 33.94 65.21 -8.95
C MET A 4 33.16 64.18 -8.14
N GLU A 5 32.24 63.48 -8.80
CA GLU A 5 31.46 62.33 -8.31
C GLU A 5 30.39 62.16 -9.39
N ASP A 6 30.56 61.21 -10.32
CA ASP A 6 29.51 60.62 -11.19
C ASP A 6 30.07 59.84 -12.41
N VAL A 7 31.38 59.87 -12.70
CA VAL A 7 31.94 59.26 -13.94
C VAL A 7 32.53 57.85 -13.74
N GLU A 8 32.94 57.46 -12.54
CA GLU A 8 33.56 56.13 -12.33
C GLU A 8 32.56 54.97 -12.22
N MET A 9 31.30 55.21 -11.88
CA MET A 9 30.31 54.12 -11.78
C MET A 9 29.72 53.63 -13.12
N LYS A 10 29.93 54.33 -14.24
CA LYS A 10 29.37 53.95 -15.57
C LYS A 10 30.30 53.14 -16.46
N ASN A 11 31.60 53.10 -16.17
CA ASN A 11 32.59 52.37 -16.99
C ASN A 11 32.80 50.92 -16.52
N GLU A 12 32.50 50.59 -15.27
CA GLU A 12 32.67 49.22 -14.75
C GLU A 12 31.68 48.24 -15.40
N GLU A 13 30.38 48.55 -15.43
CA GLU A 13 29.36 47.71 -16.09
C GLU A 13 29.66 47.48 -17.58
N ASN A 14 30.24 48.48 -18.25
CA ASN A 14 30.54 48.44 -19.68
C ASN A 14 31.82 47.63 -19.97
N THR A 15 32.80 47.65 -19.06
CA THR A 15 34.05 46.89 -19.19
C THR A 15 33.81 45.41 -18.92
N GLU A 16 32.98 45.09 -17.93
CA GLU A 16 32.57 43.72 -17.59
C GLU A 16 31.80 43.06 -18.74
N THR A 17 30.76 43.72 -19.27
CA THR A 17 29.99 43.21 -20.40
C THR A 17 30.80 43.14 -21.70
N TRP A 18 31.75 44.07 -21.90
CA TRP A 18 32.66 44.04 -23.04
C TRP A 18 33.62 42.85 -23.00
N LEU A 19 34.21 42.54 -21.84
CA LEU A 19 35.09 41.38 -21.66
C LEU A 19 34.33 40.05 -21.89
N VAL A 20 33.10 39.94 -21.37
CA VAL A 20 32.23 38.77 -21.61
C VAL A 20 31.85 38.63 -23.08
N ASN A 21 31.46 39.72 -23.75
CA ASN A 21 31.13 39.69 -25.18
C ASN A 21 32.34 39.33 -26.04
N ARG A 22 33.54 39.80 -25.68
CA ARG A 22 34.79 39.45 -26.35
C ARG A 22 35.14 37.98 -26.17
N ALA A 23 34.94 37.44 -24.96
CA ALA A 23 35.09 36.00 -24.71
C ALA A 23 34.11 35.16 -25.54
N ARG A 24 32.84 35.57 -25.68
CA ARG A 24 31.85 34.86 -26.53
C ARG A 24 32.21 34.88 -28.02
N GLN A 25 32.71 36.00 -28.54
CA GLN A 25 33.12 36.10 -29.95
C GLN A 25 34.32 35.21 -30.26
N CYS A 26 35.23 35.05 -29.29
CA CYS A 26 36.37 34.15 -29.44
C CYS A 26 36.01 32.66 -29.30
N LEU A 27 34.85 32.30 -28.75
CA LEU A 27 34.46 30.89 -28.54
C LEU A 27 34.35 30.10 -29.86
N THR A 28 33.94 30.76 -30.95
CA THR A 28 33.78 30.13 -32.28
C THR A 28 35.07 30.11 -33.10
N THR A 29 36.08 30.89 -32.71
CA THR A 29 37.34 31.08 -33.46
C THR A 29 38.55 30.47 -32.75
N ASP A 30 38.68 30.67 -31.44
CA ASP A 30 39.73 30.10 -30.60
C ASP A 30 39.25 29.91 -29.14
N PRO A 31 38.97 28.65 -28.73
CA PRO A 31 38.55 28.32 -27.36
C PRO A 31 39.58 28.70 -26.28
N TYR A 32 40.88 28.66 -26.59
CA TYR A 32 41.93 28.98 -25.62
C TYR A 32 42.03 30.50 -25.38
N ALA A 33 41.87 31.30 -26.44
CA ALA A 33 41.77 32.75 -26.32
C ALA A 33 40.52 33.15 -25.51
N SER A 34 39.38 32.49 -25.74
CA SER A 34 38.15 32.71 -24.97
C SER A 34 38.37 32.47 -23.46
N LYS A 35 39.06 31.39 -23.10
CA LYS A 35 39.46 31.09 -21.71
C LYS A 35 40.39 32.13 -21.10
N ALA A 36 41.40 32.59 -21.85
CA ALA A 36 42.32 33.61 -21.38
C ALA A 36 41.60 34.94 -21.08
N TRP A 37 40.66 35.34 -21.94
CA TRP A 37 39.82 36.52 -21.71
C TRP A 37 38.91 36.36 -20.49
N LEU A 38 38.31 35.20 -20.29
CA LEU A 38 37.48 34.92 -19.11
C LEU A 38 38.28 34.80 -17.81
N LEU A 39 39.48 34.22 -17.84
CA LEU A 39 40.37 34.20 -16.68
C LEU A 39 40.80 35.61 -16.29
N THR A 40 41.07 36.46 -17.29
CA THR A 40 41.36 37.89 -17.08
C THR A 40 40.14 38.62 -16.50
N ALA A 41 38.94 38.36 -17.02
CA ALA A 41 37.71 38.94 -16.48
C ALA A 41 37.42 38.49 -15.04
N ARG A 42 37.66 37.21 -14.70
CA ARG A 42 37.50 36.66 -13.35
C ARG A 42 38.50 37.21 -12.35
N THR A 43 39.73 37.47 -12.78
CA THR A 43 40.77 38.04 -11.91
C THR A 43 40.54 39.52 -11.66
N LEU A 44 40.02 40.26 -12.64
CA LEU A 44 39.67 41.68 -12.51
C LEU A 44 38.35 41.89 -11.73
N PHE A 45 37.36 41.02 -11.94
CA PHE A 45 36.02 41.13 -11.37
C PHE A 45 35.59 39.81 -10.68
N PRO A 46 36.27 39.41 -9.60
CA PRO A 46 35.98 38.14 -8.93
C PRO A 46 34.57 38.07 -8.36
N LYS A 47 33.98 39.20 -7.97
CA LYS A 47 32.63 39.26 -7.37
C LYS A 47 31.48 39.42 -8.37
N ASN A 48 31.72 39.22 -9.66
CA ASN A 48 30.68 39.38 -10.68
C ASN A 48 30.08 38.03 -11.12
N PHE A 49 28.82 37.82 -10.74
CA PHE A 49 28.06 36.62 -11.08
C PHE A 49 27.97 36.37 -12.60
N SER A 50 27.84 37.41 -13.42
CA SER A 50 27.69 37.23 -14.87
C SER A 50 28.94 36.66 -15.52
N ILE A 51 30.12 37.07 -15.04
CA ILE A 51 31.42 36.58 -15.55
C ILE A 51 31.67 35.14 -15.09
N GLN A 52 31.34 34.82 -13.83
CA GLN A 52 31.45 33.46 -13.30
C GLN A 52 30.48 32.48 -13.98
N PHE A 53 29.24 32.90 -14.23
CA PHE A 53 28.23 32.06 -14.89
C PHE A 53 28.57 31.79 -16.36
N GLU A 54 29.18 32.75 -17.05
CA GLU A 54 29.69 32.55 -18.43
C GLU A 54 30.89 31.62 -18.46
N ALA A 55 31.79 31.69 -17.47
CA ALA A 55 32.87 30.71 -17.32
C ALA A 55 32.34 29.29 -17.12
N TYR A 56 31.28 29.13 -16.30
CA TYR A 56 30.56 27.86 -16.15
C TYR A 56 29.89 27.42 -17.45
N GLY A 57 29.30 28.34 -18.20
CA GLY A 57 28.70 28.06 -19.52
C GLY A 57 29.70 27.50 -20.53
N ILE A 58 30.94 27.99 -20.54
CA ILE A 58 32.02 27.46 -21.38
C ILE A 58 32.47 26.07 -20.88
N ALA A 59 32.66 25.89 -19.57
CA ALA A 59 33.02 24.59 -19.01
C ALA A 59 31.95 23.51 -19.33
N LYS A 60 30.67 23.90 -19.35
CA LYS A 60 29.54 23.05 -19.78
C LYS A 60 29.60 22.72 -21.27
N ALA A 61 29.96 23.69 -22.13
CA ALA A 61 30.12 23.45 -23.57
C ALA A 61 31.29 22.51 -23.89
N GLU A 62 32.33 22.51 -23.06
CA GLU A 62 33.51 21.64 -23.20
C GLU A 62 33.37 20.28 -22.50
N GLN A 63 32.26 20.02 -21.83
CA GLN A 63 32.02 18.82 -21.02
C GLN A 63 33.06 18.58 -19.90
N ASP A 64 33.73 19.63 -19.40
CA ASP A 64 34.66 19.51 -18.28
C ASP A 64 33.90 19.49 -16.95
N THR A 65 33.69 18.28 -16.43
CA THR A 65 32.94 18.04 -15.19
C THR A 65 33.63 18.57 -13.93
N LYS A 66 34.96 18.65 -13.91
CA LYS A 66 35.73 19.06 -12.72
C LYS A 66 35.78 20.57 -12.58
N GLU A 67 36.08 21.27 -13.68
CA GLU A 67 36.11 22.73 -13.67
C GLU A 67 34.69 23.30 -13.50
N ALA A 68 33.68 22.68 -14.11
CA ALA A 68 32.28 23.07 -13.89
C ALA A 68 31.85 22.89 -12.42
N ALA A 69 32.28 21.80 -11.75
CA ALA A 69 31.98 21.58 -10.33
C ALA A 69 32.63 22.63 -9.42
N ARG A 70 33.92 22.95 -9.66
CA ARG A 70 34.65 23.99 -8.91
C ARG A 70 34.01 25.38 -9.09
N LEU A 71 33.66 25.74 -10.32
CA LEU A 71 32.99 27.00 -10.62
C LEU A 71 31.61 27.09 -9.98
N LEU A 72 30.88 25.98 -9.95
CA LEU A 72 29.57 25.92 -9.31
C LEU A 72 29.67 26.05 -7.78
N GLU A 73 30.70 25.47 -7.17
CA GLU A 73 31.01 25.64 -5.74
C GLU A 73 31.35 27.08 -5.38
N GLU A 74 32.22 27.74 -6.18
CA GLU A 74 32.57 29.16 -6.02
C GLU A 74 31.32 30.04 -6.13
N MET A 75 30.52 29.84 -7.19
CA MET A 75 29.28 30.60 -7.41
C MET A 75 28.26 30.39 -6.28
N PHE A 76 28.13 29.18 -5.74
CA PHE A 76 27.21 28.90 -4.63
C PHE A 76 27.66 29.54 -3.32
N THR A 77 28.98 29.61 -3.08
CA THR A 77 29.55 30.23 -1.88
C THR A 77 29.41 31.75 -1.92
N GLU A 78 29.61 32.37 -3.09
CA GLU A 78 29.63 33.82 -3.24
C GLU A 78 28.26 34.42 -3.60
N PHE A 79 27.41 33.70 -4.35
CA PHE A 79 26.13 34.21 -4.90
C PHE A 79 24.94 33.26 -4.68
N PRO A 80 24.59 32.95 -3.42
CA PRO A 80 23.58 31.94 -3.15
C PRO A 80 22.16 32.38 -3.58
N ASP A 81 21.87 33.67 -3.71
CA ASP A 81 20.49 34.20 -3.92
C ASP A 81 20.18 34.60 -5.37
N LYS A 82 20.98 34.18 -6.35
CA LYS A 82 20.74 34.52 -7.77
C LYS A 82 19.81 33.50 -8.45
N GLU A 83 18.75 33.99 -9.08
CA GLU A 83 17.74 33.15 -9.77
C GLU A 83 18.33 32.25 -10.87
N LYS A 84 19.31 32.75 -11.63
CA LYS A 84 19.97 31.95 -12.69
C LYS A 84 20.75 30.76 -12.12
N LEU A 85 21.35 30.91 -10.94
CA LEU A 85 22.00 29.81 -10.23
C LEU A 85 20.95 28.81 -9.73
N ALA A 86 19.85 29.29 -9.14
CA ALA A 86 18.75 28.43 -8.70
C ALA A 86 18.16 27.58 -9.84
N CYS A 87 17.99 28.16 -11.04
CA CYS A 87 17.54 27.42 -12.22
C CYS A 87 18.53 26.32 -12.66
N GLU A 88 19.83 26.61 -12.65
CA GLU A 88 20.85 25.61 -13.01
C GLU A 88 20.96 24.52 -11.93
N LEU A 89 20.86 24.88 -10.65
CA LEU A 89 20.80 23.97 -9.53
C LEU A 89 19.58 23.04 -9.61
N GLN A 90 18.40 23.57 -9.97
CA GLN A 90 17.20 22.76 -10.21
C GLN A 90 17.41 21.80 -11.39
N SER A 91 18.08 22.24 -12.45
CA SER A 91 18.42 21.40 -13.62
C SER A 91 19.36 20.25 -13.24
N ILE A 92 20.36 20.53 -12.40
CA ILE A 92 21.28 19.52 -11.83
C ILE A 92 20.51 18.56 -10.91
N SER A 93 19.65 19.08 -10.02
CA SER A 93 18.80 18.26 -9.15
C SER A 93 17.92 17.31 -9.95
N ASN A 94 17.22 17.81 -10.97
CA ASN A 94 16.38 17.00 -11.85
C ASN A 94 17.22 15.97 -12.62
N ALA A 95 18.42 16.35 -13.07
CA ALA A 95 19.35 15.45 -13.73
C ALA A 95 19.83 14.31 -12.82
N VAL A 96 20.10 14.60 -11.54
CA VAL A 96 20.49 13.59 -10.54
C VAL A 96 19.32 12.65 -10.22
N GLN A 97 18.08 13.16 -10.21
CA GLN A 97 16.87 12.37 -9.96
C GLN A 97 16.46 11.48 -11.15
N CYS A 98 16.71 11.90 -12.39
CA CYS A 98 16.34 11.15 -13.60
C CYS A 98 17.30 9.98 -13.88
N LYS A 99 16.77 8.81 -14.27
CA LYS A 99 17.57 7.61 -14.64
C LYS A 99 18.10 7.64 -16.09
N THR A 100 17.74 8.65 -16.87
CA THR A 100 18.04 8.76 -18.31
C THR A 100 19.52 9.06 -18.58
N GLN A 101 20.06 8.56 -19.71
CA GLN A 101 21.45 8.77 -20.14
C GLN A 101 21.76 10.22 -20.58
N GLU A 102 20.75 11.01 -20.93
CA GLU A 102 20.90 12.38 -21.45
C GLU A 102 21.51 13.37 -20.44
N ASN A 103 21.57 13.02 -19.16
CA ASN A 103 22.01 13.89 -18.07
C ASN A 103 23.35 13.47 -17.43
N GLN A 104 24.15 12.63 -18.10
CA GLN A 104 25.44 12.14 -17.56
C GLN A 104 26.42 13.25 -17.18
N PHE A 105 26.47 14.35 -17.95
CA PHE A 105 27.34 15.48 -17.65
C PHE A 105 26.96 16.15 -16.32
N LEU A 106 25.68 16.50 -16.12
CA LEU A 106 25.22 17.17 -14.90
C LEU A 106 25.36 16.28 -13.65
N LYS A 107 25.21 14.96 -13.82
CA LYS A 107 25.53 13.98 -12.76
C LYS A 107 27.01 13.98 -12.43
N GLY A 108 27.88 13.96 -13.45
CA GLY A 108 29.33 14.04 -13.27
C GLY A 108 29.78 15.34 -12.63
N VAL A 109 29.15 16.48 -12.95
CA VAL A 109 29.39 17.76 -12.26
C VAL A 109 29.01 17.63 -10.78
N PHE A 110 27.82 17.10 -10.47
CA PHE A 110 27.38 16.93 -9.09
C PHE A 110 28.30 16.00 -8.29
N GLU A 111 28.71 14.86 -8.85
CA GLU A 111 29.62 13.88 -8.23
C GLU A 111 31.00 14.45 -7.87
N ASN A 112 31.49 15.43 -8.64
CA ASN A 112 32.77 16.09 -8.38
C ASN A 112 32.69 17.20 -7.31
N ILE A 113 31.49 17.58 -6.85
CA ILE A 113 31.30 18.57 -5.78
C ILE A 113 31.48 17.90 -4.41
N PRO A 114 32.10 18.57 -3.42
CA PRO A 114 32.22 18.04 -2.06
C PRO A 114 30.85 17.66 -1.44
N PRO A 115 30.73 16.53 -0.72
CA PRO A 115 29.46 16.04 -0.19
C PRO A 115 28.75 17.04 0.74
N GLU A 116 29.50 17.82 1.52
CA GLU A 116 28.93 18.88 2.37
C GLU A 116 28.27 20.00 1.55
N MET A 117 28.85 20.34 0.39
CA MET A 117 28.33 21.37 -0.49
C MET A 117 27.14 20.85 -1.29
N GLN A 118 27.22 19.60 -1.79
CA GLN A 118 26.07 18.89 -2.37
C GLN A 118 24.85 18.94 -1.45
N SER A 119 25.04 18.64 -0.17
CA SER A 119 23.97 18.71 0.83
C SER A 119 23.38 20.11 0.95
N LYS A 120 24.21 21.15 1.10
CA LYS A 120 23.75 22.55 1.23
C LYS A 120 23.01 23.03 -0.02
N MET A 121 23.49 22.67 -1.21
CA MET A 121 22.86 22.99 -2.49
C MET A 121 21.48 22.33 -2.60
N LEU A 122 21.38 21.03 -2.34
CA LEU A 122 20.09 20.32 -2.38
C LEU A 122 19.10 20.82 -1.32
N LEU A 123 19.57 21.15 -0.11
CA LEU A 123 18.71 21.74 0.92
C LEU A 123 18.16 23.10 0.47
N LYS A 124 19.00 23.96 -0.12
CA LYS A 124 18.57 25.26 -0.62
C LYS A 124 17.55 25.15 -1.75
N ILE A 125 17.76 24.22 -2.68
CA ILE A 125 16.80 23.92 -3.76
C ILE A 125 15.47 23.43 -3.16
N GLY A 126 15.53 22.56 -2.16
CA GLY A 126 14.35 22.04 -1.46
C GLY A 126 13.54 23.12 -0.75
N GLU A 127 14.18 24.14 -0.19
CA GLU A 127 13.52 25.28 0.46
C GLU A 127 12.86 26.23 -0.53
N GLN A 128 13.38 26.33 -1.75
CA GLN A 128 12.84 27.20 -2.81
C GLN A 128 11.68 26.55 -3.58
N ASN A 129 11.51 25.24 -3.48
CA ASN A 129 10.44 24.51 -4.16
C ASN A 129 9.08 24.73 -3.48
N LYS A 130 8.11 25.24 -4.26
CA LYS A 130 6.73 25.45 -3.80
C LYS A 130 5.92 24.15 -3.72
N ASP A 131 6.33 23.14 -4.49
CA ASP A 131 5.70 21.82 -4.48
C ASP A 131 6.38 20.91 -3.44
N ILE A 132 5.59 20.44 -2.50
CA ILE A 132 6.01 19.61 -1.38
C ILE A 132 6.38 18.20 -1.84
N ILE A 133 5.82 17.73 -2.97
CA ILE A 133 6.19 16.44 -3.55
C ILE A 133 7.59 16.50 -4.16
N GLU A 134 7.92 17.56 -4.90
CA GLU A 134 9.28 17.76 -5.43
C GLU A 134 10.29 17.98 -4.31
N GLN A 135 9.90 18.72 -3.27
CA GLN A 135 10.69 18.83 -2.04
C GLN A 135 10.92 17.45 -1.41
N ALA A 136 9.89 16.60 -1.31
CA ALA A 136 10.02 15.26 -0.76
C ALA A 136 10.94 14.36 -1.61
N ARG A 137 10.82 14.39 -2.94
CA ARG A 137 11.72 13.66 -3.86
C ARG A 137 13.18 14.04 -3.64
N LEU A 138 13.46 15.33 -3.56
CA LEU A 138 14.80 15.85 -3.34
C LEU A 138 15.33 15.45 -1.96
N MET A 139 14.49 15.60 -0.94
CA MET A 139 14.88 15.26 0.42
C MET A 139 15.11 13.76 0.62
N VAL A 140 14.38 12.88 -0.06
CA VAL A 140 14.65 11.43 -0.02
C VAL A 140 16.08 11.13 -0.51
N LEU A 141 16.54 11.82 -1.56
CA LEU A 141 17.92 11.69 -2.04
C LEU A 141 18.93 12.18 -1.00
N VAL A 142 18.69 13.37 -0.42
CA VAL A 142 19.55 13.97 0.61
C VAL A 142 19.65 13.07 1.84
N LEU A 143 18.51 12.58 2.34
CA LEU A 143 18.46 11.78 3.57
C LEU A 143 19.09 10.40 3.41
N ASN A 144 19.00 9.81 2.21
CA ASN A 144 19.72 8.56 1.89
C ASN A 144 21.23 8.76 1.82
N THR A 145 21.69 9.92 1.35
CA THR A 145 23.12 10.21 1.16
C THR A 145 23.78 10.73 2.44
N PHE A 146 23.02 11.48 3.25
CA PHE A 146 23.52 12.18 4.44
C PHE A 146 22.69 11.85 5.70
N PRO A 147 22.92 10.70 6.34
CA PRO A 147 22.11 10.25 7.48
C PRO A 147 22.11 11.20 8.68
N HIS A 148 23.14 12.03 8.85
CA HIS A 148 23.23 12.99 9.95
C HIS A 148 22.16 14.10 9.87
N LEU A 149 21.59 14.35 8.68
CA LEU A 149 20.53 15.36 8.46
C LEU A 149 19.13 14.82 8.79
N ILE A 150 18.97 13.52 9.02
CA ILE A 150 17.68 12.87 9.29
C ILE A 150 16.99 13.48 10.51
N GLN A 151 17.72 13.72 11.59
CA GLN A 151 17.16 14.26 12.83
C GLN A 151 16.56 15.65 12.63
N GLN A 152 17.23 16.52 11.85
CA GLN A 152 16.83 17.91 11.69
C GLN A 152 15.86 18.12 10.53
N HIS A 153 16.13 17.53 9.37
CA HIS A 153 15.38 17.78 8.13
C HIS A 153 14.39 16.66 7.82
N GLY A 154 14.67 15.42 8.21
CA GLY A 154 13.74 14.30 8.01
C GLY A 154 12.45 14.48 8.80
N LEU A 155 12.53 14.83 10.08
CA LEU A 155 11.36 15.09 10.91
C LEU A 155 10.53 16.29 10.42
N LYS A 156 11.18 17.38 10.02
CA LYS A 156 10.51 18.54 9.42
C LYS A 156 9.74 18.17 8.16
N LEU A 157 10.34 17.35 7.29
CA LEU A 157 9.68 16.88 6.08
C LEU A 157 8.45 16.03 6.39
N VAL A 158 8.54 15.15 7.39
CA VAL A 158 7.40 14.35 7.86
C VAL A 158 6.26 15.26 8.33
N ASP A 159 6.57 16.28 9.13
CA ASP A 159 5.58 17.24 9.60
C ASP A 159 4.96 18.04 8.46
N SER A 160 5.77 18.50 7.49
CA SER A 160 5.29 19.18 6.29
C SER A 160 4.35 18.30 5.45
N LEU A 161 4.70 17.04 5.21
CA LEU A 161 3.84 16.11 4.47
C LEU A 161 2.52 15.84 5.19
N LEU A 162 2.57 15.64 6.51
CA LEU A 162 1.37 15.41 7.33
C LEU A 162 0.48 16.66 7.41
N PHE A 163 1.08 17.84 7.48
CA PHE A 163 0.38 19.12 7.44
C PHE A 163 -0.34 19.28 6.10
N THR A 164 0.36 19.08 5.00
CA THR A 164 -0.21 19.23 3.64
C THR A 164 -1.29 18.21 3.36
N GLU A 165 -1.11 16.95 3.75
CA GLU A 165 -2.16 15.92 3.63
C GLU A 165 -3.45 16.37 4.35
N LYS A 166 -3.33 16.97 5.54
CA LYS A 166 -4.48 17.45 6.33
C LYS A 166 -5.19 18.63 5.67
N HIS A 167 -4.44 19.54 5.04
CA HIS A 167 -4.98 20.76 4.40
C HIS A 167 -5.42 20.55 2.95
N ALA A 168 -4.96 19.49 2.28
CA ALA A 168 -5.36 19.14 0.93
C ALA A 168 -6.77 18.55 0.83
N HIS A 169 -7.49 18.38 1.95
CA HIS A 169 -8.85 17.82 2.02
C HIS A 169 -9.00 16.48 1.27
N LEU A 170 -7.96 15.65 1.27
CA LEU A 170 -7.99 14.35 0.62
C LEU A 170 -8.85 13.38 1.43
N HIS A 171 -9.87 12.80 0.81
CA HIS A 171 -10.78 11.86 1.46
C HIS A 171 -10.25 10.42 1.49
N SER A 172 -9.24 10.10 0.67
CA SER A 172 -8.62 8.77 0.56
C SER A 172 -7.31 8.68 1.33
N SER A 173 -7.10 7.55 2.01
CA SER A 173 -5.82 7.18 2.63
C SER A 173 -4.72 6.92 1.60
N ILE A 174 -5.08 6.62 0.35
CA ILE A 174 -4.16 6.42 -0.77
C ILE A 174 -3.98 7.75 -1.50
N ASN A 175 -2.86 8.41 -1.22
CA ASN A 175 -2.51 9.68 -1.85
C ASN A 175 -0.98 9.83 -1.98
N CYS A 176 -0.55 10.80 -2.79
CA CYS A 176 0.86 11.06 -3.09
C CYS A 176 1.69 11.36 -1.83
N TYR A 177 1.21 12.23 -0.94
CA TYR A 177 1.91 12.59 0.30
C TYR A 177 2.11 11.37 1.20
N ARG A 178 1.07 10.54 1.34
CA ARG A 178 1.09 9.35 2.17
C ARG A 178 2.00 8.28 1.59
N LYS A 179 2.00 8.11 0.27
CA LYS A 179 2.92 7.22 -0.43
C LYS A 179 4.37 7.61 -0.16
N TYR A 180 4.75 8.88 -0.35
CA TYR A 180 6.11 9.35 -0.07
C TYR A 180 6.49 9.20 1.40
N LEU A 181 5.57 9.57 2.30
CA LEU A 181 5.78 9.41 3.73
C LEU A 181 6.09 7.95 4.07
N VAL A 182 5.22 7.02 3.68
CA VAL A 182 5.24 5.63 4.15
C VAL A 182 6.25 4.77 3.40
N CYS A 183 6.34 4.91 2.08
CA CYS A 183 7.17 4.04 1.24
C CYS A 183 8.61 4.55 1.09
N ASP A 184 8.79 5.87 1.03
CA ASP A 184 10.09 6.45 0.67
C ASP A 184 10.80 7.03 1.90
N ILE A 185 10.09 7.71 2.81
CA ILE A 185 10.68 8.45 3.93
C ILE A 185 10.78 7.63 5.22
N MET A 186 9.70 6.97 5.65
CA MET A 186 9.69 6.19 6.90
C MET A 186 10.78 5.11 6.96
N PRO A 187 11.07 4.33 5.90
CA PRO A 187 12.14 3.35 5.93
C PRO A 187 13.52 3.96 6.20
N ILE A 188 13.76 5.20 5.75
CA ILE A 188 15.01 5.93 5.97
C ILE A 188 15.08 6.44 7.41
N ILE A 189 14.02 7.12 7.86
CA ILE A 189 13.96 7.74 9.18
C ILE A 189 14.06 6.70 10.30
N LEU A 190 13.34 5.58 10.18
CA LEU A 190 13.31 4.57 11.23
C LEU A 190 14.62 3.76 11.32
N ARG A 191 15.39 3.65 10.23
CA ARG A 191 16.72 3.02 10.26
C ARG A 191 17.77 3.88 10.96
N TYR A 192 17.52 5.19 11.09
CA TYR A 192 18.43 6.08 11.78
C TYR A 192 18.44 5.81 13.29
N GLN A 193 19.58 5.34 13.82
CA GLN A 193 19.67 4.87 15.22
C GLN A 193 19.36 5.97 16.25
N LYS A 194 19.86 7.19 16.03
CA LYS A 194 19.74 8.33 16.96
C LYS A 194 18.43 9.13 16.80
N LEU A 195 17.40 8.54 16.20
CA LEU A 195 16.11 9.18 16.02
C LEU A 195 15.50 9.54 17.39
N ASP A 196 15.42 10.83 17.69
CA ASP A 196 14.73 11.34 18.87
C ASP A 196 13.36 11.87 18.44
N ALA A 197 12.37 10.97 18.47
CA ALA A 197 10.97 11.26 18.16
C ALA A 197 10.07 10.70 19.28
N PRO A 198 9.07 11.45 19.77
CA PRO A 198 8.21 10.95 20.83
C PRO A 198 7.41 9.71 20.38
N VAL A 199 7.27 8.74 21.29
CA VAL A 199 6.56 7.47 21.06
C VAL A 199 5.17 7.65 20.44
N LYS A 200 4.45 8.72 20.82
CA LYS A 200 3.12 9.05 20.26
C LYS A 200 3.17 9.35 18.76
N HIS A 201 4.22 10.02 18.27
CA HIS A 201 4.39 10.28 16.85
C HIS A 201 4.71 9.01 16.09
N ILE A 202 5.61 8.18 16.63
CA ILE A 202 5.97 6.88 16.05
C ILE A 202 4.73 5.98 15.92
N GLN A 203 3.88 5.91 16.95
CA GLN A 203 2.62 5.17 16.89
C GLN A 203 1.66 5.74 15.84
N LYS A 204 1.54 7.07 15.75
CA LYS A 204 0.70 7.72 14.73
C LYS A 204 1.20 7.42 13.32
N TRP A 205 2.51 7.45 13.09
CA TRP A 205 3.10 7.10 11.79
C TRP A 205 2.89 5.62 11.45
N LEU A 206 2.98 4.73 12.43
CA LEU A 206 2.67 3.32 12.27
C LEU A 206 1.21 3.09 11.85
N GLN A 207 0.26 3.66 12.58
CA GLN A 207 -1.17 3.59 12.25
C GLN A 207 -1.42 4.06 10.82
N LYS A 208 -0.79 5.18 10.47
CA LYS A 208 -0.87 5.78 9.16
C LYS A 208 -0.27 4.91 8.05
N SER A 209 0.80 4.18 8.36
CA SER A 209 1.47 3.28 7.42
C SER A 209 0.63 2.05 7.14
N ILE A 210 0.08 1.42 8.19
CA ILE A 210 -0.79 0.25 8.04
C ILE A 210 -2.04 0.62 7.24
N GLU A 211 -2.72 1.72 7.59
CA GLU A 211 -3.90 2.21 6.87
C GLU A 211 -3.63 2.34 5.36
N PHE A 212 -2.49 2.95 4.99
CA PHE A 212 -2.12 3.16 3.60
C PHE A 212 -1.91 1.83 2.86
N TYR A 213 -1.09 0.93 3.40
CA TYR A 213 -0.81 -0.35 2.75
C TYR A 213 -2.06 -1.23 2.64
N ILE A 214 -2.86 -1.32 3.70
CA ILE A 214 -4.10 -2.10 3.69
C ILE A 214 -5.08 -1.55 2.66
N SER A 215 -5.28 -0.22 2.66
CA SER A 215 -6.13 0.42 1.66
C SER A 215 -5.60 0.19 0.25
N TYR A 216 -4.28 0.32 0.04
CA TYR A 216 -3.62 0.14 -1.25
C TYR A 216 -3.80 -1.28 -1.80
N ILE A 217 -3.66 -2.30 -0.96
CA ILE A 217 -3.79 -3.71 -1.32
C ILE A 217 -5.27 -4.08 -1.57
N ALA A 218 -6.18 -3.54 -0.77
CA ALA A 218 -7.61 -3.81 -0.85
C ALA A 218 -8.36 -2.97 -1.91
N GLN A 219 -7.65 -2.25 -2.79
CA GLN A 219 -8.29 -1.45 -3.84
C GLN A 219 -9.06 -2.33 -4.83
N PRO A 220 -10.21 -1.87 -5.33
CA PRO A 220 -10.90 -2.51 -6.45
C PRO A 220 -10.11 -2.36 -7.75
N PRO A 221 -10.29 -3.27 -8.73
CA PRO A 221 -9.64 -3.16 -10.03
C PRO A 221 -9.97 -1.82 -10.71
N SER A 222 -8.96 -1.17 -11.27
CA SER A 222 -9.18 0.07 -12.03
C SER A 222 -10.10 -0.21 -13.23
N LYS A 223 -11.13 0.64 -13.41
CA LYS A 223 -12.06 0.56 -14.53
C LYS A 223 -11.46 1.07 -15.86
N ASP A 224 -10.31 1.73 -15.80
CA ASP A 224 -9.63 2.31 -16.96
C ASP A 224 -8.69 1.29 -17.64
N ILE A 225 -9.25 0.28 -18.31
CA ILE A 225 -8.49 -0.65 -19.19
C ILE A 225 -8.96 -0.49 -20.65
N ASN A 226 -9.16 0.76 -21.10
CA ASN A 226 -9.43 1.09 -22.50
C ASN A 226 -8.23 1.73 -23.23
N THR A 227 -7.03 1.70 -22.64
CA THR A 227 -5.78 2.01 -23.36
C THR A 227 -5.27 0.75 -24.06
N PRO A 228 -5.09 0.75 -25.40
CA PRO A 228 -4.71 -0.44 -26.14
C PRO A 228 -3.31 -0.91 -25.71
N MET A 229 -3.22 -2.17 -25.29
CA MET A 229 -1.97 -2.84 -24.96
C MET A 229 -1.00 -2.81 -26.15
N LEU A 230 0.09 -2.05 -26.04
CA LEU A 230 1.30 -2.32 -26.80
C LEU A 230 1.94 -3.58 -26.22
N LYS A 231 1.75 -4.70 -26.94
CA LYS A 231 2.42 -5.97 -26.67
C LYS A 231 3.92 -5.79 -26.87
N SER A 232 4.69 -5.64 -25.79
CA SER A 232 6.12 -5.93 -25.81
C SER A 232 6.34 -7.44 -25.64
N PRO A 233 7.22 -8.08 -26.44
CA PRO A 233 7.43 -9.52 -26.38
C PRO A 233 8.44 -9.85 -25.27
N ASP A 234 7.95 -10.18 -24.07
CA ASP A 234 8.82 -10.74 -23.03
C ASP A 234 8.94 -12.25 -23.18
N LEU A 235 10.18 -12.68 -23.47
CA LEU A 235 10.62 -14.06 -23.54
C LEU A 235 10.43 -14.75 -22.19
N MET A 236 9.64 -15.81 -22.19
CA MET A 236 9.38 -16.69 -21.04
C MET A 236 10.66 -17.31 -20.48
N SER A 237 10.87 -17.22 -19.17
CA SER A 237 11.76 -18.12 -18.41
C SER A 237 10.94 -18.90 -17.38
N PRO A 238 10.79 -20.24 -17.51
CA PRO A 238 9.90 -21.01 -16.66
C PRO A 238 10.66 -21.57 -15.45
N THR A 239 10.95 -20.75 -14.43
CA THR A 239 11.38 -21.28 -13.12
C THR A 239 11.20 -20.27 -11.97
N LYS A 240 9.95 -19.94 -11.62
CA LYS A 240 9.60 -19.47 -10.26
C LYS A 240 8.25 -20.02 -9.85
N THR A 241 8.28 -21.10 -9.08
CA THR A 241 7.17 -21.56 -8.26
C THR A 241 6.95 -20.59 -7.07
N SER A 242 5.69 -20.50 -6.62
CA SER A 242 5.19 -19.87 -5.38
C SER A 242 4.70 -18.40 -5.43
N PHE A 243 3.37 -18.26 -5.50
CA PHE A 243 2.48 -17.42 -4.68
C PHE A 243 2.73 -15.93 -4.37
N ALA A 244 3.75 -15.26 -4.89
CA ALA A 244 4.05 -13.89 -4.46
C ALA A 244 4.43 -12.95 -5.62
N ALA A 245 3.46 -12.61 -6.47
CA ALA A 245 3.42 -11.36 -7.24
C ALA A 245 2.12 -11.34 -8.05
N GLY A 246 1.00 -11.00 -7.39
CA GLY A 246 -0.16 -10.54 -8.14
C GLY A 246 0.26 -9.35 -9.01
N SER A 247 -0.20 -9.27 -10.24
CA SER A 247 0.17 -8.17 -11.15
C SER A 247 -0.47 -6.87 -10.65
N PHE A 248 0.23 -6.16 -9.75
CA PHE A 248 -0.14 -4.84 -9.24
C PHE A 248 -0.21 -3.75 -10.32
N LYS A 249 0.07 -4.10 -11.59
CA LYS A 249 -0.04 -3.24 -12.77
C LYS A 249 -1.47 -2.76 -13.08
N LYS A 250 -2.50 -3.31 -12.43
CA LYS A 250 -3.91 -2.88 -12.59
C LYS A 250 -4.42 -1.93 -11.49
N LEU A 251 -3.56 -1.55 -10.54
CA LEU A 251 -3.92 -0.53 -9.55
C LEU A 251 -3.99 0.84 -10.22
N GLY A 252 -4.98 1.65 -9.85
CA GLY A 252 -5.13 3.01 -10.37
C GLY A 252 -3.92 3.88 -10.07
N ILE A 253 -3.65 4.85 -10.94
CA ILE A 253 -2.58 5.83 -10.75
C ILE A 253 -2.94 6.69 -9.53
N ILE A 254 -2.01 6.81 -8.57
CA ILE A 254 -2.22 7.66 -7.40
C ILE A 254 -2.20 9.13 -7.89
N PRO A 255 -3.25 9.93 -7.62
CA PRO A 255 -3.30 11.32 -8.07
C PRO A 255 -2.06 12.10 -7.62
N GLY A 256 -1.43 12.80 -8.57
CA GLY A 256 -0.21 13.57 -8.35
C GLY A 256 1.09 12.79 -8.50
N LEU A 257 1.05 11.49 -8.87
CA LEU A 257 2.23 10.67 -9.16
C LEU A 257 2.22 10.15 -10.60
N THR A 258 3.39 9.76 -11.11
CA THR A 258 3.49 8.98 -12.35
C THR A 258 3.04 7.53 -12.12
N GLU A 259 2.75 6.80 -13.21
CA GLU A 259 2.42 5.37 -13.13
C GLU A 259 3.53 4.58 -12.43
N SER A 260 4.80 4.84 -12.79
CA SER A 260 5.95 4.16 -12.20
C SER A 260 6.12 4.43 -10.69
N GLU A 261 5.73 5.62 -10.23
CA GLU A 261 5.80 5.98 -8.81
C GLU A 261 4.59 5.49 -8.02
N SER A 262 3.48 5.16 -8.69
CA SER A 262 2.26 4.67 -8.05
C SER A 262 2.31 3.18 -7.72
N VAL A 263 3.20 2.42 -8.38
CA VAL A 263 3.30 0.97 -8.23
C VAL A 263 4.20 0.59 -7.05
N ILE A 264 3.67 -0.23 -6.15
CA ILE A 264 4.41 -0.86 -5.05
C ILE A 264 4.53 -2.35 -5.38
N ALA A 265 5.76 -2.82 -5.61
CA ALA A 265 5.99 -4.17 -6.11
C ALA A 265 5.64 -5.29 -5.10
N THR A 266 5.95 -5.09 -3.81
CA THR A 266 5.73 -6.10 -2.75
C THR A 266 5.12 -5.47 -1.49
N PRO A 267 3.87 -4.99 -1.55
CA PRO A 267 3.30 -4.13 -0.51
C PRO A 267 3.20 -4.80 0.86
N TRP A 268 2.92 -6.12 0.92
CA TRP A 268 2.95 -6.88 2.18
C TRP A 268 4.36 -6.94 2.79
N ASN A 269 5.37 -7.28 2.00
CA ASN A 269 6.76 -7.35 2.48
C ASN A 269 7.24 -5.97 2.95
N SER A 270 6.93 -4.92 2.20
CA SER A 270 7.24 -3.54 2.61
C SER A 270 6.57 -3.17 3.92
N LEU A 271 5.30 -3.56 4.13
CA LEU A 271 4.60 -3.35 5.40
C LEU A 271 5.25 -4.13 6.55
N PHE A 272 5.62 -5.40 6.35
CA PHE A 272 6.25 -6.22 7.39
C PHE A 272 7.62 -5.68 7.80
N GLU A 273 8.46 -5.33 6.83
CA GLU A 273 9.76 -4.69 7.09
C GLU A 273 9.58 -3.37 7.84
N LEU A 274 8.58 -2.57 7.43
CA LEU A 274 8.31 -1.30 8.08
C LEU A 274 7.79 -1.49 9.52
N LEU A 275 6.93 -2.48 9.76
CA LEU A 275 6.45 -2.82 11.10
C LEU A 275 7.59 -3.29 12.01
N GLU A 276 8.55 -4.06 11.49
CA GLU A 276 9.77 -4.43 12.23
C GLU A 276 10.59 -3.20 12.64
N LEU A 277 10.77 -2.23 11.72
CA LEU A 277 11.48 -0.98 12.01
C LEU A 277 10.74 -0.14 13.07
N PHE A 278 9.41 -0.03 12.98
CA PHE A 278 8.60 0.62 14.02
C PHE A 278 8.72 -0.10 15.36
N GLY A 279 8.67 -1.44 15.36
CA GLY A 279 8.83 -2.24 16.56
C GLY A 279 10.16 -1.99 17.26
N GLN A 280 11.27 -1.94 16.51
CA GLN A 280 12.59 -1.59 17.05
C GLN A 280 12.60 -0.23 17.74
N LYS A 281 11.91 0.77 17.18
CA LYS A 281 11.80 2.12 17.78
C LYS A 281 10.86 2.19 18.97
N LEU A 282 9.89 1.30 19.06
CA LEU A 282 8.94 1.21 20.17
C LEU A 282 9.41 0.25 21.28
N GLY A 283 10.54 -0.45 21.08
CA GLY A 283 11.04 -1.45 22.02
C GLY A 283 10.32 -2.79 21.95
N TRP A 284 9.59 -3.06 20.86
CA TRP A 284 8.86 -4.31 20.62
C TRP A 284 9.77 -5.41 20.08
N ASN A 285 9.44 -6.65 20.41
CA ASN A 285 10.16 -7.84 19.97
C ASN A 285 9.26 -8.70 19.07
N ILE A 286 9.11 -8.22 17.84
CA ILE A 286 8.34 -8.85 16.75
C ILE A 286 9.03 -10.16 16.27
N GLY A 287 10.35 -10.25 16.44
CA GLY A 287 11.14 -11.41 16.04
C GLY A 287 11.05 -11.68 14.54
N ASN A 288 10.69 -12.91 14.18
CA ASN A 288 10.57 -13.37 12.78
C ASN A 288 9.12 -13.64 12.37
N LEU A 289 8.12 -13.08 13.08
CA LEU A 289 6.70 -13.37 12.89
C LEU A 289 6.31 -13.50 11.41
N TYR A 290 6.58 -12.48 10.59
CA TYR A 290 6.17 -12.46 9.18
C TYR A 290 7.08 -13.24 8.23
N ARG A 291 8.24 -13.70 8.70
CA ARG A 291 9.16 -14.57 7.93
C ARG A 291 8.83 -16.06 8.06
N LEU A 292 7.99 -16.42 9.04
CA LEU A 292 7.55 -17.80 9.24
C LEU A 292 6.67 -18.25 8.07
N LYS A 293 6.96 -19.42 7.50
CA LYS A 293 6.21 -19.97 6.36
C LYS A 293 4.84 -20.55 6.74
N SER A 294 4.66 -20.95 7.99
CA SER A 294 3.44 -21.61 8.47
C SER A 294 2.54 -20.62 9.20
N ARG A 295 1.28 -20.52 8.77
CA ARG A 295 0.25 -19.70 9.47
C ARG A 295 0.05 -20.12 10.93
N GLU A 296 0.18 -21.42 11.22
CA GLU A 296 0.13 -21.94 12.59
C GLU A 296 1.30 -21.40 13.42
N ALA A 297 2.52 -21.41 12.86
CA ALA A 297 3.69 -20.89 13.57
C ALA A 297 3.58 -19.38 13.83
N GLN A 298 3.02 -18.62 12.86
CA GLN A 298 2.75 -17.19 13.03
C GLN A 298 1.76 -16.93 14.17
N TRP A 299 0.67 -17.67 14.19
CA TRP A 299 -0.35 -17.59 15.24
C TRP A 299 0.21 -17.93 16.63
N GLN A 300 0.96 -19.03 16.77
CA GLN A 300 1.57 -19.41 18.04
C GLN A 300 2.56 -18.35 18.55
N HIS A 301 3.27 -17.67 17.63
CA HIS A 301 4.14 -16.56 17.98
C HIS A 301 3.33 -15.37 18.56
N LEU A 302 2.19 -15.02 17.96
CA LEU A 302 1.31 -13.98 18.51
C LEU A 302 0.75 -14.33 19.89
N VAL A 303 0.37 -15.59 20.11
CA VAL A 303 -0.09 -16.05 21.43
C VAL A 303 1.03 -15.90 22.46
N ALA A 304 2.27 -16.28 22.11
CA ALA A 304 3.42 -16.08 22.98
C ALA A 304 3.70 -14.59 23.25
N MET A 305 3.49 -13.70 22.27
CA MET A 305 3.60 -12.25 22.45
C MET A 305 2.54 -11.72 23.41
N GLN A 306 1.29 -12.17 23.28
CA GLN A 306 0.17 -11.78 24.15
C GLN A 306 0.40 -12.16 25.62
N GLN A 307 1.17 -13.21 25.89
CA GLN A 307 1.58 -13.63 27.23
C GLN A 307 2.69 -12.73 27.83
N ARG A 308 3.47 -12.02 27.01
CA ARG A 308 4.53 -11.10 27.48
C ARG A 308 3.99 -9.78 28.02
N GLY A 309 2.75 -9.42 27.69
CA GLY A 309 1.99 -8.35 28.35
C GLY A 309 1.96 -6.98 27.65
N ASP A 310 2.66 -6.76 26.54
CA ASP A 310 2.46 -5.52 25.76
C ASP A 310 1.22 -5.62 24.86
N THR A 311 0.15 -4.98 25.32
CA THR A 311 -1.14 -4.87 24.62
C THR A 311 -0.99 -4.26 23.23
N LYS A 312 -0.17 -3.20 23.07
CA LYS A 312 -0.06 -2.49 21.80
C LYS A 312 0.72 -3.33 20.80
N GLU A 313 1.85 -3.88 21.21
CA GLU A 313 2.64 -4.79 20.37
C GLU A 313 1.77 -5.92 19.79
N THR A 314 1.00 -6.57 20.67
CA THR A 314 0.08 -7.65 20.30
C THR A 314 -1.02 -7.17 19.35
N VAL A 315 -1.61 -6.00 19.61
CA VAL A 315 -2.70 -5.45 18.77
C VAL A 315 -2.20 -5.09 17.38
N TYR A 316 -1.08 -4.38 17.24
CA TYR A 316 -0.57 -4.01 15.91
C TYR A 316 -0.12 -5.23 15.11
N CYS A 317 0.63 -6.15 15.73
CA CYS A 317 1.11 -7.33 15.02
C CYS A 317 -0.05 -8.30 14.69
N GLY A 318 -0.95 -8.51 15.66
CA GLY A 318 -2.14 -9.33 15.46
C GLY A 318 -3.07 -8.76 14.40
N SER A 319 -3.26 -7.43 14.36
CA SER A 319 -4.08 -6.76 13.35
C SER A 319 -3.49 -6.89 11.96
N VAL A 320 -2.18 -6.76 11.79
CA VAL A 320 -1.54 -6.89 10.47
C VAL A 320 -1.64 -8.34 9.96
N LEU A 321 -1.38 -9.35 10.80
CA LEU A 321 -1.56 -10.75 10.39
C LEU A 321 -3.03 -11.09 10.12
N PHE A 322 -3.94 -10.59 10.96
CA PHE A 322 -5.39 -10.71 10.77
C PHE A 322 -5.80 -10.16 9.41
N LEU A 323 -5.43 -8.91 9.10
CA LEU A 323 -5.80 -8.24 7.85
C LEU A 323 -5.14 -8.88 6.62
N GLU A 324 -3.91 -9.37 6.74
CA GLU A 324 -3.27 -10.14 5.67
C GLU A 324 -4.07 -11.40 5.33
N CYS A 325 -4.37 -12.22 6.33
CA CYS A 325 -5.13 -13.45 6.14
C CYS A 325 -6.55 -13.18 5.64
N LEU A 326 -7.20 -12.15 6.19
CA LEU A 326 -8.54 -11.72 5.79
C LEU A 326 -8.57 -11.26 4.33
N ILE A 327 -7.66 -10.38 3.89
CA ILE A 327 -7.64 -9.89 2.51
C ILE A 327 -7.29 -11.02 1.54
N LEU A 328 -6.37 -11.92 1.89
CA LEU A 328 -6.05 -13.10 1.07
C LEU A 328 -7.25 -14.05 0.94
N HIS A 329 -8.05 -14.19 2.00
CA HIS A 329 -9.31 -14.94 1.94
C HIS A 329 -10.37 -14.20 1.11
N ALA A 330 -10.66 -12.94 1.43
CA ALA A 330 -11.68 -12.13 0.77
C ALA A 330 -11.42 -11.95 -0.72
N SER A 331 -10.18 -11.77 -1.14
CA SER A 331 -9.80 -11.67 -2.57
C SER A 331 -10.03 -12.95 -3.38
N ARG A 332 -10.24 -14.10 -2.71
CA ARG A 332 -10.63 -15.37 -3.33
C ARG A 332 -12.13 -15.59 -3.29
N VAL A 333 -12.80 -15.10 -2.24
CA VAL A 333 -14.25 -15.18 -2.07
C VAL A 333 -14.98 -14.19 -2.98
N GLU A 334 -14.43 -12.98 -3.15
CA GLU A 334 -15.04 -11.87 -3.88
C GLU A 334 -14.00 -11.22 -4.81
N SER A 335 -13.57 -11.95 -5.84
CA SER A 335 -12.50 -11.54 -6.75
C SER A 335 -12.73 -10.17 -7.41
N ASP A 336 -13.98 -9.80 -7.67
CA ASP A 336 -14.35 -8.53 -8.31
C ASP A 336 -14.07 -7.28 -7.45
N GLN A 337 -13.93 -7.44 -6.13
CA GLN A 337 -13.65 -6.32 -5.22
C GLN A 337 -12.16 -5.99 -5.08
N PHE A 338 -11.25 -6.81 -5.62
CA PHE A 338 -9.81 -6.68 -5.37
C PHE A 338 -8.99 -6.64 -6.68
N ALA A 339 -8.22 -5.57 -6.87
CA ALA A 339 -7.34 -5.38 -8.02
C ALA A 339 -6.14 -6.35 -8.05
N ALA A 340 -5.62 -6.66 -6.86
CA ALA A 340 -4.29 -7.27 -6.65
C ALA A 340 -4.20 -8.75 -7.03
N THR A 341 -5.31 -9.45 -7.26
CA THR A 341 -5.35 -10.91 -7.46
C THR A 341 -5.86 -11.37 -8.82
N SER A 342 -6.16 -10.44 -9.75
CA SER A 342 -6.68 -10.78 -11.08
C SER A 342 -5.59 -11.23 -12.07
N SER A 343 -5.01 -12.40 -11.85
CA SER A 343 -4.15 -13.09 -12.81
C SER A 343 -4.94 -14.09 -13.66
N GLY A 344 -5.09 -13.82 -14.96
CA GLY A 344 -5.35 -14.84 -15.99
C GLY A 344 -6.77 -14.93 -16.59
N PRO A 345 -6.91 -15.54 -17.78
CA PRO A 345 -8.19 -15.76 -18.44
C PRO A 345 -9.00 -16.81 -17.68
N GLY A 346 -9.93 -16.35 -16.85
CA GLY A 346 -10.78 -17.17 -16.01
C GLY A 346 -11.01 -16.48 -14.68
N LEU A 347 -12.03 -15.61 -14.59
CA LEU A 347 -12.56 -15.22 -13.28
C LEU A 347 -12.98 -16.52 -12.58
N HIS A 348 -12.38 -16.81 -11.43
CA HIS A 348 -12.96 -17.83 -10.56
C HIS A 348 -14.31 -17.31 -10.03
N PRO A 349 -15.36 -18.14 -10.06
CA PRO A 349 -16.65 -17.75 -9.52
C PRO A 349 -16.48 -17.38 -8.05
N PRO A 350 -17.20 -16.36 -7.57
CA PRO A 350 -17.11 -15.97 -6.17
C PRO A 350 -17.60 -17.12 -5.27
N LEU A 351 -17.18 -17.12 -4.00
CA LEU A 351 -17.45 -18.21 -3.06
C LEU A 351 -18.46 -17.79 -1.98
N VAL A 352 -19.13 -18.77 -1.36
CA VAL A 352 -20.02 -18.54 -0.22
C VAL A 352 -19.91 -19.65 0.82
N LEU A 353 -19.87 -19.25 2.10
CA LEU A 353 -19.82 -20.15 3.24
C LEU A 353 -21.25 -20.44 3.74
N VAL A 354 -21.66 -21.71 3.72
CA VAL A 354 -23.00 -22.18 4.12
C VAL A 354 -22.93 -23.42 4.99
N GLU A 355 -24.02 -23.80 5.65
CA GLU A 355 -24.10 -25.03 6.45
C GLU A 355 -24.29 -26.27 5.60
N THR A 356 -23.68 -27.38 6.01
CA THR A 356 -23.93 -28.65 5.33
C THR A 356 -25.32 -29.18 5.65
N CYS A 357 -25.97 -29.76 4.64
CA CYS A 357 -27.31 -30.35 4.76
C CYS A 357 -27.37 -31.69 5.54
N SER A 358 -26.32 -32.07 6.29
CA SER A 358 -26.23 -33.37 6.98
C SER A 358 -26.56 -33.26 8.46
N ARG A 359 -27.85 -33.16 8.81
CA ARG A 359 -28.31 -33.56 10.16
C ARG A 359 -28.68 -35.04 10.10
N ASN A 360 -27.89 -35.89 10.76
CA ASN A 360 -28.17 -37.33 10.87
C ASN A 360 -29.57 -37.56 11.44
N THR A 361 -30.43 -38.21 10.66
CA THR A 361 -31.76 -38.71 11.06
C THR A 361 -31.66 -40.01 11.88
N SER A 362 -30.72 -40.09 12.81
CA SER A 362 -30.51 -41.28 13.65
C SER A 362 -30.22 -40.94 15.10
N SER A 363 -31.15 -40.22 15.74
CA SER A 363 -31.40 -40.41 17.17
C SER A 363 -32.88 -40.15 17.45
N THR A 364 -33.61 -41.25 17.62
CA THR A 364 -34.92 -41.29 18.25
C THR A 364 -34.92 -40.49 19.55
N SER A 365 -35.96 -39.66 19.72
CA SER A 365 -36.41 -39.05 20.97
C SER A 365 -35.37 -38.31 21.82
N SER A 366 -35.32 -36.98 21.69
CA SER A 366 -35.55 -36.05 22.80
C SER A 366 -35.33 -34.60 22.34
N GLU A 367 -36.12 -33.70 22.91
CA GLU A 367 -36.20 -32.26 22.70
C GLU A 367 -34.86 -31.55 22.39
N PRO A 368 -34.87 -30.43 21.64
CA PRO A 368 -33.67 -29.67 21.34
C PRO A 368 -33.20 -28.94 22.61
N LYS A 369 -32.41 -29.62 23.45
CA LYS A 369 -31.65 -28.95 24.51
C LYS A 369 -30.50 -28.21 23.86
N SER A 370 -30.65 -26.89 23.84
CA SER A 370 -29.62 -25.88 23.60
C SER A 370 -28.45 -26.03 24.58
N LYS A 371 -27.60 -27.05 24.40
CA LYS A 371 -26.29 -27.07 25.04
C LYS A 371 -25.41 -26.10 24.26
N LYS A 372 -25.23 -24.89 24.82
CA LYS A 372 -24.06 -24.03 24.53
C LYS A 372 -22.81 -24.91 24.65
N MET A 373 -22.29 -25.34 23.51
CA MET A 373 -21.09 -26.17 23.43
C MET A 373 -19.86 -25.25 23.44
N LYS A 374 -18.81 -25.69 24.12
CA LYS A 374 -17.58 -24.97 24.45
C LYS A 374 -17.02 -24.15 23.28
N LEU A 375 -16.63 -22.91 23.57
CA LEU A 375 -16.04 -21.89 22.69
C LEU A 375 -14.77 -22.30 21.90
N ASP A 376 -14.21 -23.50 22.15
CA ASP A 376 -12.86 -23.91 21.71
C ASP A 376 -12.82 -24.78 20.44
N ALA A 377 -13.96 -25.23 19.90
CA ALA A 377 -13.99 -26.07 18.71
C ALA A 377 -14.84 -25.42 17.61
N GLY A 378 -14.21 -24.59 16.78
CA GLY A 378 -14.84 -24.05 15.57
C GLY A 378 -15.24 -25.15 14.58
N ALA A 379 -16.12 -24.81 13.63
CA ALA A 379 -16.61 -25.75 12.61
C ALA A 379 -15.48 -26.37 11.77
N SER A 380 -15.72 -27.57 11.23
CA SER A 380 -14.94 -28.08 10.10
C SER A 380 -15.47 -27.47 8.80
N ILE A 381 -14.60 -26.84 8.01
CA ILE A 381 -14.97 -26.28 6.70
C ILE A 381 -14.61 -27.29 5.61
N HIS A 382 -15.62 -27.88 4.99
CA HIS A 382 -15.50 -28.69 3.79
C HIS A 382 -15.53 -27.81 2.54
N ILE A 383 -14.78 -28.19 1.52
CA ILE A 383 -14.61 -27.38 0.31
C ILE A 383 -14.99 -28.23 -0.89
N SER A 384 -15.77 -27.66 -1.81
CA SER A 384 -16.03 -28.32 -3.08
C SER A 384 -14.72 -28.50 -3.85
N LYS A 385 -14.54 -29.67 -4.50
CA LYS A 385 -13.34 -29.94 -5.32
C LYS A 385 -13.20 -28.97 -6.51
N THR A 386 -14.26 -28.23 -6.83
CA THR A 386 -14.30 -27.20 -7.87
C THR A 386 -13.53 -25.92 -7.51
N VAL A 387 -13.13 -25.73 -6.25
CA VAL A 387 -12.43 -24.52 -5.78
C VAL A 387 -10.90 -24.71 -5.86
N PRO A 388 -10.18 -24.00 -6.73
CA PRO A 388 -8.73 -24.03 -6.76
C PRO A 388 -8.11 -23.34 -5.52
N ALA A 389 -6.98 -23.85 -5.04
CA ALA A 389 -6.30 -23.39 -3.81
C ALA A 389 -7.19 -23.44 -2.54
N SER A 390 -8.14 -24.37 -2.51
CA SER A 390 -9.12 -24.58 -1.43
C SER A 390 -8.51 -24.58 -0.03
N LEU A 391 -7.44 -25.36 0.20
CA LEU A 391 -6.79 -25.47 1.51
C LEU A 391 -6.25 -24.12 2.02
N GLU A 392 -5.69 -23.29 1.14
CA GLU A 392 -5.13 -21.99 1.52
C GLU A 392 -6.23 -21.00 1.89
N VAL A 393 -7.35 -21.02 1.16
CA VAL A 393 -8.52 -20.15 1.45
C VAL A 393 -9.05 -20.43 2.86
N VAL A 394 -9.17 -21.70 3.23
CA VAL A 394 -9.62 -22.12 4.57
C VAL A 394 -8.56 -21.86 5.64
N GLN A 395 -7.28 -22.08 5.34
CA GLN A 395 -6.19 -21.79 6.27
C GLN A 395 -6.13 -20.28 6.59
N ASN A 396 -6.28 -19.43 5.58
CA ASN A 396 -6.32 -17.98 5.76
C ASN A 396 -7.55 -17.56 6.57
N PHE A 397 -8.74 -18.09 6.29
CA PHE A 397 -9.94 -17.84 7.10
C PHE A 397 -9.74 -18.24 8.57
N THR A 398 -9.29 -19.47 8.80
CA THR A 398 -9.09 -20.02 10.16
C THR A 398 -8.06 -19.20 10.94
N THR A 399 -6.99 -18.77 10.27
CA THR A 399 -5.95 -17.94 10.90
C THR A 399 -6.47 -16.54 11.21
N ALA A 400 -7.22 -15.92 10.29
CA ALA A 400 -7.87 -14.64 10.51
C ALA A 400 -8.86 -14.70 11.69
N PHE A 401 -9.69 -15.75 11.75
CA PHE A 401 -10.63 -15.98 12.85
C PHE A 401 -9.92 -16.14 14.19
N ARG A 402 -8.84 -16.92 14.25
CA ARG A 402 -8.02 -17.03 15.46
C ARG A 402 -7.43 -15.69 15.87
N CYS A 403 -6.83 -14.93 14.94
CA CYS A 403 -6.32 -13.59 15.22
C CYS A 403 -7.41 -12.68 15.79
N TRP A 404 -8.61 -12.70 15.20
CA TRP A 404 -9.77 -11.99 15.68
C TRP A 404 -10.13 -12.38 17.13
N GLN A 405 -10.22 -13.68 17.42
CA GLN A 405 -10.49 -14.18 18.78
C GLN A 405 -9.43 -13.77 19.80
N LEU A 406 -8.13 -13.81 19.44
CA LEU A 406 -7.06 -13.35 20.34
C LEU A 406 -7.21 -11.88 20.67
N LEU A 407 -7.48 -11.05 19.68
CA LEU A 407 -7.62 -9.61 19.85
C LEU A 407 -8.86 -9.26 20.70
N HIS A 408 -9.90 -10.10 20.70
CA HIS A 408 -11.08 -9.96 21.56
C HIS A 408 -10.99 -10.74 22.88
N SER A 409 -9.87 -11.43 23.15
CA SER A 409 -9.75 -12.30 24.34
C SER A 409 -9.63 -11.53 25.66
N LYS A 410 -9.17 -10.28 25.61
CA LYS A 410 -8.98 -9.40 26.78
C LYS A 410 -9.58 -8.03 26.46
N GLU A 411 -10.28 -7.44 27.42
CA GLU A 411 -10.90 -6.11 27.28
C GLU A 411 -9.89 -5.02 26.87
N SER A 412 -8.62 -5.12 27.31
CA SER A 412 -7.56 -4.18 26.92
C SER A 412 -7.16 -4.28 25.45
N LEU A 413 -7.13 -5.50 24.90
CA LEU A 413 -6.81 -5.74 23.49
C LEU A 413 -7.97 -5.27 22.61
N GLU A 414 -9.20 -5.64 23.00
CA GLU A 414 -10.43 -5.26 22.30
C GLU A 414 -10.56 -3.75 22.22
N LYS A 415 -10.42 -3.03 23.34
CA LYS A 415 -10.48 -1.56 23.37
C LYS A 415 -9.46 -0.90 22.45
N GLU A 416 -8.23 -1.42 22.37
CA GLU A 416 -7.21 -0.87 21.48
C GLU A 416 -7.48 -1.24 20.00
N LEU A 417 -7.97 -2.44 19.72
CA LEU A 417 -8.40 -2.83 18.37
C LEU A 417 -9.57 -1.96 17.88
N THR A 418 -10.61 -1.75 18.69
CA THR A 418 -11.75 -0.89 18.32
C THR A 418 -11.31 0.53 17.99
N LYS A 419 -10.38 1.11 18.77
CA LYS A 419 -9.80 2.42 18.47
C LYS A 419 -9.06 2.42 17.13
N LEU A 420 -8.32 1.36 16.85
CA LEU A 420 -7.54 1.22 15.62
C LEU A 420 -8.42 1.08 14.38
N LEU A 421 -9.44 0.21 14.45
CA LEU A 421 -10.45 0.02 13.41
C LEU A 421 -11.24 1.31 13.13
N HIS A 422 -11.64 2.03 14.19
CA HIS A 422 -12.28 3.33 14.05
C HIS A 422 -11.37 4.36 13.36
N TYR A 423 -10.08 4.41 13.74
CA TYR A 423 -9.10 5.30 13.10
C TYR A 423 -8.95 5.01 11.60
N TRP A 424 -8.95 3.73 11.21
CA TRP A 424 -8.88 3.30 9.82
C TRP A 424 -10.20 3.41 9.06
N LYS A 425 -11.28 3.86 9.72
CA LYS A 425 -12.63 3.96 9.14
C LYS A 425 -13.09 2.63 8.54
N SER A 426 -12.82 1.54 9.26
CA SER A 426 -13.10 0.16 8.80
C SER A 426 -14.58 -0.12 8.58
N GLU A 427 -15.48 0.74 9.05
CA GLU A 427 -16.91 0.72 8.74
C GLU A 427 -17.21 0.76 7.24
N ASN A 428 -16.27 1.29 6.43
CA ASN A 428 -16.39 1.35 4.98
C ASN A 428 -15.80 0.11 4.27
N TRP A 429 -15.34 -0.91 5.02
CA TRP A 429 -14.72 -2.11 4.45
C TRP A 429 -15.73 -3.25 4.32
N PRO A 430 -16.32 -3.48 3.12
CA PRO A 430 -17.34 -4.52 2.94
C PRO A 430 -16.80 -5.92 3.25
N TRP A 431 -15.55 -6.19 2.90
CA TRP A 431 -14.88 -7.46 3.18
C TRP A 431 -14.72 -7.76 4.67
N LEU A 432 -14.62 -6.73 5.53
CA LEU A 432 -14.58 -6.94 6.98
C LEU A 432 -15.97 -7.32 7.50
N SER A 433 -17.02 -6.63 7.04
CA SER A 433 -18.41 -6.96 7.38
C SER A 433 -18.80 -8.38 6.93
N ASN A 434 -18.36 -8.79 5.73
CA ASN A 434 -18.60 -10.13 5.21
C ASN A 434 -17.89 -11.20 6.06
N PHE A 435 -16.64 -10.94 6.44
CA PHE A 435 -15.90 -11.82 7.33
C PHE A 435 -16.52 -11.96 8.72
N GLU A 436 -17.00 -10.87 9.32
CA GLU A 436 -17.69 -10.95 10.61
C GLU A 436 -18.96 -11.80 10.53
N THR A 437 -19.68 -11.73 9.41
CA THR A 437 -20.84 -12.59 9.15
C THR A 437 -20.44 -14.06 9.05
N ASP A 438 -19.35 -14.35 8.32
CA ASP A 438 -18.78 -15.69 8.21
C ASP A 438 -18.27 -16.22 9.56
N CYS A 439 -17.78 -15.35 10.45
CA CYS A 439 -17.42 -15.71 11.82
C CYS A 439 -18.61 -16.18 12.64
N HIS A 440 -19.74 -15.47 12.59
CA HIS A 440 -20.96 -15.88 13.30
C HIS A 440 -21.49 -17.22 12.77
N LEU A 441 -21.45 -17.43 11.45
CA LEU A 441 -21.74 -18.73 10.84
C LEU A 441 -20.78 -19.82 11.34
N TYR A 442 -19.47 -19.53 11.38
CA TYR A 442 -18.44 -20.44 11.88
C TYR A 442 -18.60 -20.83 13.36
N GLN A 443 -19.16 -19.92 14.16
CA GLN A 443 -19.45 -20.13 15.58
C GLN A 443 -20.84 -20.73 15.86
N GLY A 444 -21.72 -20.81 14.86
CA GLY A 444 -23.12 -21.24 15.02
C GLY A 444 -24.03 -20.17 15.64
N GLU A 445 -23.61 -18.91 15.62
CA GLU A 445 -24.34 -17.72 16.12
C GLU A 445 -25.31 -17.19 15.07
N TYR A 446 -26.31 -18.00 14.72
CA TYR A 446 -27.19 -17.71 13.56
C TYR A 446 -28.04 -16.44 13.72
N ARG A 447 -28.38 -16.02 14.95
CA ARG A 447 -29.21 -14.82 15.17
C ARG A 447 -28.45 -13.54 14.84
N GLU A 448 -27.20 -13.49 15.28
CA GLU A 448 -26.25 -12.41 15.02
C GLU A 448 -25.93 -12.33 13.53
N ALA A 449 -25.71 -13.49 12.89
CA ALA A 449 -25.51 -13.59 11.44
C ALA A 449 -26.72 -13.03 10.65
N ILE A 450 -27.96 -13.43 11.00
CA ILE A 450 -29.18 -12.92 10.34
C ILE A 450 -29.29 -11.40 10.45
N ALA A 451 -29.07 -10.84 11.64
CA ALA A 451 -29.17 -9.39 11.84
C ALA A 451 -28.18 -8.60 10.96
N LYS A 452 -26.95 -9.12 10.79
CA LYS A 452 -25.95 -8.51 9.90
C LYS A 452 -26.32 -8.67 8.43
N LEU A 453 -26.74 -9.86 8.01
CA LEU A 453 -27.15 -10.15 6.64
C LEU A 453 -28.34 -9.30 6.17
N GLU A 454 -29.34 -9.10 7.02
CA GLU A 454 -30.49 -8.23 6.71
C GLU A 454 -30.08 -6.76 6.53
N ASN A 455 -29.03 -6.32 7.24
CA ASN A 455 -28.47 -4.99 7.05
C ASN A 455 -27.70 -4.89 5.72
N ILE A 456 -26.94 -5.92 5.36
CA ILE A 456 -26.19 -6.00 4.10
C ILE A 456 -27.14 -5.98 2.89
N LYS A 457 -28.29 -6.67 2.95
CA LYS A 457 -29.29 -6.67 1.86
C LYS A 457 -29.88 -5.30 1.53
N LYS A 458 -29.80 -4.33 2.44
CA LYS A 458 -30.23 -2.95 2.17
C LYS A 458 -29.24 -2.20 1.25
N SER A 459 -28.05 -2.78 1.03
CA SER A 459 -27.03 -2.28 0.11
C SER A 459 -27.22 -2.89 -1.28
N ASN A 460 -27.42 -2.07 -2.31
CA ASN A 460 -27.90 -2.46 -3.66
C ASN A 460 -26.85 -3.14 -4.58
N ALA A 461 -26.03 -4.07 -4.08
CA ALA A 461 -25.08 -4.81 -4.91
C ALA A 461 -25.56 -6.24 -5.22
N ASN A 462 -25.82 -6.57 -6.50
CA ASN A 462 -26.44 -7.82 -6.93
C ASN A 462 -25.79 -9.11 -6.37
N PHE A 463 -24.45 -9.22 -6.39
CA PHE A 463 -23.76 -10.38 -5.83
C PHE A 463 -23.89 -10.47 -4.30
N SER A 464 -23.83 -9.33 -3.62
CA SER A 464 -24.01 -9.25 -2.17
C SER A 464 -25.41 -9.73 -1.75
N VAL A 465 -26.42 -9.57 -2.61
CA VAL A 465 -27.79 -10.05 -2.36
C VAL A 465 -27.89 -11.57 -2.51
N LEU A 466 -27.39 -12.16 -3.60
CA LEU A 466 -27.37 -13.62 -3.81
C LEU A 466 -26.66 -14.34 -2.65
N ARG A 467 -25.47 -13.83 -2.29
CA ARG A 467 -24.68 -14.35 -1.16
C ARG A 467 -25.47 -14.26 0.14
N ALA A 468 -26.07 -13.10 0.42
CA ALA A 468 -26.82 -12.90 1.64
C ALA A 468 -28.04 -13.84 1.74
N ASP A 469 -28.75 -14.07 0.64
CA ASP A 469 -29.91 -14.96 0.62
C ASP A 469 -29.55 -16.42 0.85
N LEU A 470 -28.43 -16.89 0.28
CA LEU A 470 -27.90 -18.23 0.55
C LEU A 470 -27.53 -18.40 2.04
N GLN A 471 -26.86 -17.42 2.62
CA GLN A 471 -26.46 -17.45 4.03
C GLN A 471 -27.66 -17.33 4.97
N LEU A 472 -28.66 -16.50 4.64
CA LEU A 472 -29.91 -16.38 5.38
C LEU A 472 -30.71 -17.69 5.33
N ALA A 473 -30.84 -18.31 4.16
CA ALA A 473 -31.50 -19.61 4.01
C ALA A 473 -30.86 -20.66 4.93
N SER A 474 -29.53 -20.72 4.93
CA SER A 474 -28.73 -21.59 5.78
C SER A 474 -28.99 -21.33 7.28
N CYS A 475 -29.01 -20.07 7.70
CA CYS A 475 -29.28 -19.67 9.09
C CYS A 475 -30.73 -20.03 9.51
N TYR A 476 -31.71 -19.70 8.69
CA TYR A 476 -33.13 -20.00 8.97
C TYR A 476 -33.40 -21.50 9.04
N TYR A 477 -32.76 -22.29 8.18
CA TYR A 477 -32.81 -23.75 8.27
C TYR A 477 -32.27 -24.24 9.61
N CYS A 478 -31.09 -23.77 10.02
CA CYS A 478 -30.47 -24.19 11.28
C CYS A 478 -31.30 -23.81 12.52
N MET A 479 -32.00 -22.67 12.45
CA MET A 479 -32.94 -22.19 13.48
C MET A 479 -34.30 -22.89 13.46
N GLY A 480 -34.59 -23.74 12.48
CA GLY A 480 -35.89 -24.43 12.35
C GLY A 480 -37.01 -23.58 11.74
N THR A 481 -36.69 -22.40 11.20
CA THR A 481 -37.68 -21.52 10.54
C THR A 481 -37.78 -21.88 9.06
N TYR A 482 -38.22 -23.09 8.76
CA TYR A 482 -38.15 -23.69 7.42
C TYR A 482 -38.91 -22.91 6.34
N SER A 483 -40.02 -22.23 6.70
CA SER A 483 -40.78 -21.43 5.74
C SER A 483 -39.94 -20.27 5.18
N LYS A 484 -39.24 -19.53 6.04
CA LYS A 484 -38.35 -18.44 5.63
C LYS A 484 -37.12 -18.96 4.89
N ALA A 485 -36.59 -20.12 5.30
CA ALA A 485 -35.49 -20.75 4.60
C ALA A 485 -35.87 -21.06 3.14
N CYS A 486 -37.04 -21.66 2.90
CA CYS A 486 -37.52 -21.93 1.54
C CYS A 486 -37.76 -20.64 0.74
N GLU A 487 -38.33 -19.60 1.34
CA GLU A 487 -38.53 -18.30 0.68
C GLU A 487 -37.21 -17.71 0.17
N MET A 488 -36.16 -17.70 1.02
CA MET A 488 -34.84 -17.21 0.61
C MET A 488 -34.22 -18.08 -0.49
N LEU A 489 -34.40 -19.41 -0.43
CA LEU A 489 -33.89 -20.32 -1.48
C LEU A 489 -34.59 -20.12 -2.82
N LEU A 490 -35.89 -19.81 -2.83
CA LEU A 490 -36.60 -19.49 -4.06
C LEU A 490 -36.08 -18.19 -4.68
N ASN A 491 -35.83 -17.15 -3.88
CA ASN A 491 -35.21 -15.91 -4.36
C ASN A 491 -33.82 -16.14 -4.95
N VAL A 492 -33.03 -17.05 -4.36
CA VAL A 492 -31.73 -17.46 -4.91
C VAL A 492 -31.90 -18.12 -6.27
N ILE A 493 -32.83 -19.08 -6.40
CA ILE A 493 -33.08 -19.78 -7.66
C ILE A 493 -33.54 -18.82 -8.76
N GLU A 494 -34.39 -17.85 -8.43
CA GLU A 494 -34.85 -16.80 -9.35
C GLU A 494 -33.74 -15.86 -9.82
N SER A 495 -32.69 -15.68 -9.03
CA SER A 495 -31.57 -14.77 -9.32
C SER A 495 -30.35 -15.45 -9.94
N LEU A 496 -30.36 -16.77 -10.10
CA LEU A 496 -29.28 -17.51 -10.76
C LEU A 496 -29.27 -17.22 -12.27
N PRO A 497 -28.11 -16.89 -12.86
CA PRO A 497 -28.00 -16.81 -14.31
C PRO A 497 -28.19 -18.21 -14.91
N HIS A 498 -29.21 -18.40 -15.75
CA HIS A 498 -29.41 -19.65 -16.50
C HIS A 498 -28.23 -19.89 -17.45
N VAL A 499 -27.28 -20.73 -17.04
CA VAL A 499 -26.17 -21.18 -17.86
C VAL A 499 -26.24 -22.69 -17.94
N THR A 500 -26.83 -23.17 -19.05
CA THR A 500 -26.81 -24.57 -19.44
C THR A 500 -25.39 -24.98 -19.84
N ASP A 501 -24.58 -25.40 -18.86
CA ASP A 501 -23.46 -26.30 -19.11
C ASP A 501 -23.49 -27.41 -18.07
N SER A 502 -24.01 -28.55 -18.53
CA SER A 502 -24.13 -29.79 -17.80
C SER A 502 -22.78 -30.49 -17.71
N ASN A 503 -22.18 -30.48 -16.51
CA ASN A 503 -21.30 -31.56 -16.08
C ASN A 503 -21.64 -31.92 -14.64
N GLN A 504 -22.42 -32.99 -14.49
CA GLN A 504 -22.79 -33.57 -13.20
C GLN A 504 -21.56 -34.24 -12.59
N SER A 505 -21.12 -33.75 -11.43
CA SER A 505 -20.35 -34.56 -10.48
C SER A 505 -21.16 -34.66 -9.20
N GLN A 506 -21.77 -35.84 -9.01
CA GLN A 506 -22.37 -36.21 -7.73
C GLN A 506 -21.23 -36.55 -6.78
N GLU A 507 -21.16 -35.88 -5.63
CA GLU A 507 -20.33 -36.33 -4.52
C GLU A 507 -21.16 -36.53 -3.26
N GLU A 508 -21.07 -37.75 -2.73
CA GLU A 508 -21.58 -38.15 -1.43
C GLU A 508 -20.68 -37.55 -0.34
N ILE A 509 -21.29 -36.74 0.54
CA ILE A 509 -20.64 -36.26 1.77
C ILE A 509 -20.70 -37.41 2.78
N SER A 510 -19.53 -37.93 3.16
CA SER A 510 -19.41 -38.94 4.21
C SER A 510 -19.96 -38.42 5.55
N PRO A 511 -20.70 -39.25 6.33
CA PRO A 511 -21.38 -38.82 7.55
C PRO A 511 -20.37 -38.65 8.70
N GLY A 512 -19.88 -37.43 8.89
CA GLY A 512 -19.13 -37.03 10.08
C GLY A 512 -20.05 -36.32 11.08
N SER A 513 -19.99 -36.70 12.35
CA SER A 513 -20.65 -35.96 13.42
C SER A 513 -19.96 -34.61 13.69
N SER A 514 -20.75 -33.60 14.09
CA SER A 514 -20.39 -32.23 14.55
C SER A 514 -20.33 -31.15 13.46
N HIS A 515 -21.04 -30.03 13.69
CA HIS A 515 -21.08 -28.75 12.97
C HIS A 515 -20.10 -28.63 11.77
N GLN A 516 -20.62 -28.82 10.55
CA GLN A 516 -19.85 -28.81 9.30
C GLN A 516 -20.35 -27.70 8.37
N LEU A 517 -19.44 -26.82 7.98
CA LEU A 517 -19.68 -25.79 6.97
C LEU A 517 -19.14 -26.22 5.61
N GLN A 518 -19.73 -25.68 4.54
CA GLN A 518 -19.34 -25.90 3.16
C GLN A 518 -19.04 -24.57 2.48
N LEU A 519 -17.87 -24.48 1.84
CA LEU A 519 -17.52 -23.36 0.95
C LEU A 519 -17.88 -23.75 -0.49
N LEU A 520 -18.88 -23.06 -1.06
CA LEU A 520 -19.44 -23.31 -2.39
C LEU A 520 -18.98 -22.26 -3.41
N SER A 521 -18.81 -22.68 -4.65
CA SER A 521 -18.70 -21.74 -5.77
C SER A 521 -20.07 -21.20 -6.15
N CYS A 522 -20.18 -19.91 -6.44
CA CYS A 522 -21.43 -19.30 -6.84
C CYS A 522 -21.73 -19.53 -8.33
N THR A 523 -21.76 -20.80 -8.74
CA THR A 523 -22.17 -21.26 -10.06
C THR A 523 -23.51 -21.97 -9.96
N GLU A 524 -24.27 -22.01 -11.06
CA GLU A 524 -25.52 -22.77 -11.10
C GLU A 524 -25.29 -24.25 -10.73
N SER A 525 -24.17 -24.83 -11.18
CA SER A 525 -23.78 -26.22 -10.90
C SER A 525 -23.64 -26.55 -9.42
N ASP A 526 -23.18 -25.59 -8.60
CA ASP A 526 -22.85 -25.82 -7.19
C ASP A 526 -23.99 -25.32 -6.28
N ILE A 527 -24.63 -24.20 -6.64
CA ILE A 527 -25.73 -23.60 -5.86
C ILE A 527 -27.04 -24.40 -6.02
N LEU A 528 -27.43 -24.76 -7.25
CA LEU A 528 -28.75 -25.36 -7.49
C LEU A 528 -28.94 -26.70 -6.75
N PRO A 529 -27.97 -27.64 -6.75
CA PRO A 529 -28.09 -28.88 -5.98
C PRO A 529 -28.18 -28.62 -4.48
N TYR A 530 -27.45 -27.63 -3.97
CA TYR A 530 -27.52 -27.23 -2.57
C TYR A 530 -28.92 -26.71 -2.20
N CYS A 531 -29.48 -25.79 -2.99
CA CYS A 531 -30.82 -25.25 -2.76
C CYS A 531 -31.89 -26.35 -2.78
N ILE A 532 -31.85 -27.25 -3.77
CA ILE A 532 -32.80 -28.36 -3.87
C ILE A 532 -32.69 -29.29 -2.65
N LYS A 533 -31.47 -29.66 -2.25
CA LYS A 533 -31.25 -30.53 -1.09
C LYS A 533 -31.78 -29.88 0.21
N LEU A 534 -31.55 -28.59 0.39
CA LEU A 534 -32.01 -27.86 1.57
C LEU A 534 -33.54 -27.72 1.59
N ILE A 535 -34.19 -27.45 0.45
CA ILE A 535 -35.66 -27.43 0.33
C ILE A 535 -36.26 -28.80 0.67
N ILE A 536 -35.71 -29.89 0.11
CA ILE A 536 -36.18 -31.25 0.41
C ILE A 536 -36.07 -31.53 1.92
N ASN A 537 -34.95 -31.14 2.54
CA ASN A 537 -34.77 -31.29 3.98
C ASN A 537 -35.75 -30.43 4.80
N CYS A 538 -36.01 -29.18 4.39
CA CYS A 538 -37.03 -28.33 5.01
C CYS A 538 -38.42 -28.97 4.96
N LEU A 539 -38.80 -29.57 3.83
CA LEU A 539 -40.09 -30.23 3.67
C LEU A 539 -40.20 -31.48 4.54
N LYS A 540 -39.16 -32.33 4.56
CA LYS A 540 -39.09 -33.54 5.41
C LYS A 540 -39.15 -33.27 6.91
N LEU A 541 -38.71 -32.09 7.35
CA LEU A 541 -38.71 -31.70 8.77
C LEU A 541 -39.95 -30.91 9.19
N LYS A 542 -40.82 -30.56 8.21
CA LYS A 542 -42.09 -29.87 8.43
C LYS A 542 -43.26 -30.87 8.52
N GLU A 543 -43.12 -32.04 7.88
CA GLU A 543 -43.90 -33.25 8.18
C GLU A 543 -43.47 -33.83 9.54
#